data_AF-C5LN79-F1
#
_entry.id   AF-C5LN79-F1
#
_cell.length_a   1.000
_cell.length_b   1.000
_cell.length_c   1.000
_cell.angle_alpha   90.00
_cell.angle_beta   90.00
_cell.angle_gamma   90.00
#
_symmetry.space_group_name_H-M   'P 1'
#
loop_
_entity.id
_entity.type
_entity.pdbx_description
1 polymer ?
#
loop_
_entity_poly.entity_id
_entity_poly.type
_entity_poly.pdbx_seq_one_letter_code
_entity_poly.pdbx_strand_id
1 'polypeptide(L)'
;MLGLEDGLVLLQQAWDTFWQADPGGLASYPLLPPVSVPIQLGMMPTAAPLVGAAALASGLGRDDATSRDFFGEGPRRTSSSSSGVGRVGGGGGVPVNIATKSGGSMEPMDEDEHYQGGHKINSGRSRKFLEWLPTIMTGVSLFDTSLLVATIRGFGIPCDVPLLAWAIVGLLLGWPATFLVYSYGREEGFKGAFILELLLLAGSFCWLCTGLVWVNTSITCIDTSPLLWWTVFVNSITSLSITSTIMFCMVVTTVISLLFGGGGGGGRQ
;
A
#
# COMPACT_ATOMS: atom_id res chain seq x y z
N MET A 1 -6.56 0.38 27.53
CA MET A 1 -6.87 -0.29 26.25
C MET A 1 -8.35 -0.07 26.01
N LEU A 2 -8.71 0.83 25.09
CA LEU A 2 -10.09 0.99 24.66
C LEU A 2 -10.47 -0.23 23.82
N GLY A 3 -11.64 -0.81 24.06
CA GLY A 3 -12.10 -1.96 23.31
C GLY A 3 -12.33 -1.59 21.84
N LEU A 4 -12.16 -2.55 20.93
CA LEU A 4 -12.49 -2.36 19.51
C LEU A 4 -13.93 -1.85 19.31
N GLU A 5 -14.84 -2.22 20.23
CA GLU A 5 -16.23 -1.79 20.25
C GLU A 5 -16.39 -0.30 20.58
N ASP A 6 -15.59 0.23 21.51
CA ASP A 6 -15.58 1.66 21.83
C ASP A 6 -15.09 2.50 20.63
N GLY A 7 -14.14 1.93 19.87
CA GLY A 7 -13.64 2.53 18.63
C GLY A 7 -14.71 2.63 17.55
N LEU A 8 -15.51 1.58 17.35
CA LEU A 8 -16.61 1.57 16.37
C LEU A 8 -17.72 2.55 16.75
N VAL A 9 -18.05 2.67 18.04
CA VAL A 9 -19.05 3.63 18.51
C VAL A 9 -18.56 5.07 18.31
N LEU A 10 -17.28 5.35 18.61
CA LEU A 10 -16.70 6.68 18.35
C LEU A 10 -16.64 7.00 16.85
N LEU A 11 -16.37 6.01 16.01
CA LEU A 11 -16.31 6.19 14.56
C LEU A 11 -17.70 6.40 13.97
N GLN A 12 -18.71 5.66 14.44
CA GLN A 12 -20.12 5.87 14.09
C GLN A 12 -20.63 7.21 14.59
N GLN A 13 -20.28 7.62 15.82
CA GLN A 13 -20.68 8.91 16.37
C GLN A 13 -19.99 10.06 15.64
N ALA A 14 -18.72 9.93 15.27
CA ALA A 14 -18.02 10.90 14.42
C ALA A 14 -18.65 10.96 13.02
N TRP A 15 -19.06 9.82 12.46
CA TRP A 15 -19.77 9.72 11.19
C TRP A 15 -21.14 10.42 11.25
N ASP A 16 -21.93 10.16 12.28
CA ASP A 16 -23.25 10.77 12.46
C ASP A 16 -23.12 12.28 12.76
N THR A 17 -22.12 12.68 13.54
CA THR A 17 -21.80 14.11 13.78
C THR A 17 -21.32 14.80 12.51
N PHE A 18 -20.59 14.10 11.64
CA PHE A 18 -20.14 14.61 10.34
C PHE A 18 -21.33 14.87 9.40
N TRP A 19 -22.31 13.95 9.35
CA TRP A 19 -23.54 14.17 8.58
C TRP A 19 -24.52 15.15 9.23
N GLN A 20 -24.45 15.34 10.55
CA GLN A 20 -25.28 16.28 11.31
C GLN A 20 -24.63 17.66 11.49
N ALA A 21 -23.42 17.89 10.97
CA ALA A 21 -22.79 19.20 10.88
C ALA A 21 -23.51 20.07 9.83
N ASP A 22 -24.71 20.48 10.21
CA ASP A 22 -25.49 21.64 9.79
C ASP A 22 -25.45 22.08 8.30
N PRO A 23 -26.37 21.59 7.45
CA PRO A 23 -26.76 22.29 6.23
C PRO A 23 -27.52 23.61 6.50
N GLY A 24 -27.82 23.95 7.77
CA GLY A 24 -28.65 25.08 8.18
C GLY A 24 -27.97 26.46 8.15
N GLY A 25 -26.65 26.53 8.03
CA GLY A 25 -25.90 27.81 8.00
C GLY A 25 -25.93 28.57 6.67
N LEU A 26 -26.38 27.94 5.58
CA LEU A 26 -26.42 28.53 4.23
C LEU A 26 -27.82 29.05 3.84
N ALA A 27 -28.79 29.08 4.76
CA ALA A 27 -30.18 29.45 4.50
C ALA A 27 -30.44 30.96 4.30
N SER A 28 -29.47 31.74 3.81
CA SER A 28 -29.67 33.17 3.50
C SER A 28 -28.99 33.61 2.21
N TYR A 29 -28.95 32.75 1.20
CA TYR A 29 -28.83 33.24 -0.18
C TYR A 29 -30.25 33.50 -0.71
N PRO A 30 -30.53 34.70 -1.26
CA PRO A 30 -31.82 34.95 -1.89
C PRO A 30 -31.99 33.93 -3.01
N LEU A 31 -33.05 33.13 -2.89
CA LEU A 31 -33.49 32.16 -3.89
C LEU A 31 -33.60 32.87 -5.24
N LEU A 32 -32.61 32.65 -6.12
CA LEU A 32 -32.80 32.90 -7.53
C LEU A 32 -34.01 32.06 -8.00
N PRO A 33 -34.90 32.61 -8.83
CA PRO A 33 -36.03 31.86 -9.35
C PRO A 33 -35.53 30.59 -10.04
N PRO A 34 -36.32 29.50 -10.04
CA PRO A 34 -35.94 28.25 -10.67
C PRO A 34 -35.71 28.52 -12.16
N VAL A 35 -34.44 28.69 -12.54
CA VAL A 35 -34.03 28.52 -13.92
C VAL A 35 -34.10 27.02 -14.13
N SER A 36 -35.22 26.57 -14.67
CA SER A 36 -35.31 25.28 -15.34
C SER A 36 -34.33 25.32 -16.51
N VAL A 37 -33.04 25.08 -16.22
CA VAL A 37 -32.09 24.68 -17.23
C VAL A 37 -32.54 23.28 -17.61
N PRO A 38 -33.09 23.05 -18.81
CA PRO A 38 -33.20 21.69 -19.30
C PRO A 38 -31.76 21.16 -19.31
N ILE A 39 -31.47 20.21 -18.43
CA ILE A 39 -30.35 19.30 -18.64
C ILE A 39 -30.76 18.51 -19.87
N GLN A 40 -30.54 19.09 -21.05
CA GLN A 40 -30.32 18.28 -22.21
C GLN A 40 -29.09 17.46 -21.86
N LEU A 41 -29.33 16.21 -21.45
CA LEU A 41 -28.44 15.12 -21.79
C LEU A 41 -28.32 15.14 -23.32
N GLY A 42 -27.52 16.07 -23.83
CA GLY A 42 -26.94 15.96 -25.15
C GLY A 42 -26.17 14.66 -25.10
N MET A 43 -26.72 13.65 -25.78
CA MET A 43 -25.96 12.51 -26.25
C MET A 43 -24.71 13.07 -26.92
N MET A 44 -23.60 13.11 -26.20
CA MET A 44 -22.30 13.23 -26.85
C MET A 44 -22.06 11.91 -27.59
N PRO A 45 -21.56 11.98 -28.82
CA PRO A 45 -21.47 10.83 -29.69
C PRO A 45 -20.55 9.77 -29.09
N THR A 46 -21.07 8.56 -29.05
CA THR A 46 -20.33 7.32 -29.05
C THR A 46 -19.28 7.37 -30.17
N ALA A 47 -18.02 7.64 -29.82
CA ALA A 47 -16.78 7.13 -30.44
C ALA A 47 -15.60 8.09 -30.26
N ALA A 48 -14.74 7.79 -29.29
CA ALA A 48 -13.29 7.73 -29.50
C ALA A 48 -12.69 6.88 -28.37
N PRO A 49 -11.96 5.80 -28.65
CA PRO A 49 -11.30 5.03 -27.62
C PRO A 49 -10.15 5.86 -27.07
N LEU A 50 -10.18 6.18 -25.77
CA LEU A 50 -9.00 6.60 -25.02
C LEU A 50 -8.12 5.37 -24.75
N VAL A 51 -7.68 4.74 -25.84
CA VAL A 51 -6.47 3.93 -25.93
C VAL A 51 -5.40 4.90 -26.40
N GLY A 52 -4.65 5.50 -25.48
CA GLY A 52 -3.69 6.53 -25.92
C GLY A 52 -2.97 7.35 -24.87
N ALA A 53 -2.56 6.76 -23.73
CA ALA A 53 -1.52 7.35 -22.87
C ALA A 53 -0.62 6.30 -22.20
N ALA A 54 -0.48 5.13 -22.83
CA ALA A 54 0.47 4.07 -22.43
C ALA A 54 1.39 3.62 -23.58
N ALA A 55 1.45 4.38 -24.68
CA ALA A 55 2.24 4.05 -25.86
C ALA A 55 3.27 5.15 -26.17
N LEU A 56 4.23 5.37 -25.26
CA LEU A 56 5.42 6.19 -25.53
C LEU A 56 6.68 5.74 -24.77
N ALA A 57 6.77 4.46 -24.39
CA ALA A 57 8.01 3.88 -23.86
C ALA A 57 8.36 2.49 -24.43
N SER A 58 7.72 2.09 -25.53
CA SER A 58 7.92 0.78 -26.14
C SER A 58 8.10 0.93 -27.65
N GLY A 59 9.32 1.17 -28.11
CA GLY A 59 9.61 1.17 -29.54
C GLY A 59 11.04 1.53 -29.91
N LEU A 60 11.84 0.48 -30.14
CA LEU A 60 13.00 0.42 -31.05
C LEU A 60 14.25 1.18 -30.56
N GLY A 61 15.41 0.57 -30.38
CA GLY A 61 15.87 -0.79 -30.64
C GLY A 61 17.36 -0.79 -30.32
N ARG A 62 17.85 -1.84 -29.68
CA ARG A 62 19.28 -2.12 -29.67
C ARG A 62 19.49 -3.62 -29.58
N ASP A 63 19.65 -4.19 -30.76
CA ASP A 63 20.44 -5.39 -30.96
C ASP A 63 21.84 -5.10 -30.42
N ASP A 64 22.25 -5.83 -29.38
CA ASP A 64 23.67 -6.08 -29.12
C ASP A 64 23.77 -7.47 -28.50
N ALA A 65 23.83 -8.45 -29.40
CA ALA A 65 24.45 -9.73 -29.12
C ALA A 65 25.94 -9.51 -28.92
N THR A 66 26.40 -9.30 -27.68
CA THR A 66 27.78 -9.58 -27.22
C THR A 66 27.94 -9.18 -25.75
N SER A 67 27.83 -10.14 -24.84
CA SER A 67 28.77 -10.30 -23.71
C SER A 67 28.40 -11.59 -22.96
N ARG A 68 28.81 -12.70 -23.57
CA ARG A 68 29.28 -13.84 -22.80
C ARG A 68 30.58 -13.41 -22.10
N ASP A 69 30.79 -13.95 -20.91
CA ASP A 69 32.06 -14.05 -20.20
C ASP A 69 32.56 -12.76 -19.51
N PHE A 70 32.04 -12.39 -18.33
CA PHE A 70 32.81 -11.62 -17.33
C PHE A 70 32.11 -11.53 -15.97
N PHE A 71 32.09 -12.63 -15.19
CA PHE A 71 32.05 -12.67 -13.72
C PHE A 71 32.05 -14.17 -13.39
N GLY A 72 33.21 -14.78 -13.24
CA GLY A 72 34.02 -14.55 -12.05
C GLY A 72 33.88 -15.79 -11.17
N GLU A 73 34.38 -16.90 -11.70
CA GLU A 73 34.67 -18.10 -10.94
C GLU A 73 35.62 -17.73 -9.79
N GLY A 74 35.19 -17.99 -8.56
CA GLY A 74 36.06 -17.87 -7.39
C GLY A 74 35.32 -18.19 -6.09
N PRO A 75 36.02 -18.74 -5.09
CA PRO A 75 36.89 -19.91 -5.14
C PRO A 75 36.24 -21.09 -4.39
N ARG A 76 36.53 -22.31 -4.84
CA ARG A 76 36.32 -23.54 -4.05
C ARG A 76 36.95 -23.37 -2.67
N ARG A 77 36.13 -23.36 -1.62
CA ARG A 77 36.59 -23.63 -0.26
C ARG A 77 36.96 -25.11 -0.18
N THR A 78 38.25 -25.40 -0.32
CA THR A 78 38.83 -26.65 0.12
C THR A 78 38.79 -26.68 1.64
N SER A 79 38.04 -27.63 2.17
CA SER A 79 38.06 -28.05 3.57
C SER A 79 39.44 -28.57 3.94
N SER A 80 40.25 -27.74 4.59
CA SER A 80 41.48 -28.17 5.26
C SER A 80 41.13 -28.71 6.64
N SER A 81 41.14 -30.04 6.74
CA SER A 81 41.16 -30.81 7.98
C SER A 81 42.45 -30.48 8.75
N SER A 82 42.34 -29.84 9.93
CA SER A 82 43.47 -29.63 10.83
C SER A 82 43.37 -30.62 12.00
N SER A 83 44.08 -31.74 11.86
CA SER A 83 44.54 -32.54 12.99
C SER A 83 45.63 -31.78 13.73
N GLY A 84 45.43 -31.54 15.03
CA GLY A 84 46.37 -30.83 15.89
C GLY A 84 46.40 -31.45 17.28
N VAL A 85 47.15 -32.54 17.39
CA VAL A 85 47.59 -33.19 18.63
C VAL A 85 48.43 -32.23 19.47
N GLY A 86 48.17 -32.16 20.77
CA GLY A 86 49.00 -31.42 21.73
C GLY A 86 48.76 -31.84 23.18
N ARG A 87 49.55 -32.80 23.67
CA ARG A 87 49.60 -33.29 25.06
C ARG A 87 50.86 -32.74 25.73
N VAL A 88 50.73 -31.86 26.72
CA VAL A 88 51.71 -31.56 27.81
C VAL A 88 50.89 -30.85 28.91
N GLY A 89 50.87 -31.15 30.20
CA GLY A 89 51.78 -31.88 31.09
C GLY A 89 52.20 -30.98 32.25
N GLY A 90 51.53 -31.10 33.40
CA GLY A 90 52.12 -30.84 34.74
C GLY A 90 51.86 -29.49 35.43
N GLY A 91 51.51 -29.56 36.71
CA GLY A 91 51.73 -28.46 37.68
C GLY A 91 50.54 -28.21 38.62
N GLY A 92 50.65 -28.66 39.87
CA GLY A 92 49.55 -28.74 40.83
C GLY A 92 49.05 -27.41 41.41
N GLY A 93 47.87 -27.46 42.03
CA GLY A 93 47.37 -26.38 42.87
C GLY A 93 45.85 -26.40 43.11
N VAL A 94 45.47 -26.89 44.29
CA VAL A 94 44.25 -26.56 45.08
C VAL A 94 42.88 -27.05 44.55
N PRO A 95 42.21 -27.99 45.25
CA PRO A 95 40.84 -28.38 44.93
C PRO A 95 39.85 -27.36 45.51
N VAL A 96 39.34 -26.47 44.66
CA VAL A 96 38.13 -25.69 44.97
C VAL A 96 36.95 -26.43 44.35
N ASN A 97 36.21 -27.16 45.20
CA ASN A 97 34.91 -27.73 44.86
C ASN A 97 33.88 -26.60 44.72
N ILE A 98 33.91 -25.88 43.61
CA ILE A 98 32.73 -25.17 43.12
C ILE A 98 31.97 -26.18 42.28
N ALA A 99 30.78 -26.55 42.74
CA ALA A 99 29.79 -27.28 41.97
C ALA A 99 29.24 -26.36 40.84
N THR A 100 30.08 -26.02 39.87
CA THR A 100 29.62 -25.63 38.55
C THR A 100 29.07 -26.89 37.90
N LYS A 101 27.75 -26.91 37.70
CA LYS A 101 27.05 -27.90 36.88
C LYS A 101 27.64 -27.84 35.47
N SER A 102 28.68 -28.63 35.30
CA SER A 102 29.52 -28.78 34.12
C SER A 102 28.79 -29.56 33.05
N GLY A 103 28.86 -29.05 31.82
CA GLY A 103 29.02 -29.89 30.64
C GLY A 103 27.82 -30.73 30.27
N GLY A 104 26.73 -30.09 29.89
CA GLY A 104 25.95 -30.63 28.77
C GLY A 104 26.84 -30.56 27.55
N SER A 105 27.53 -31.68 27.25
CA SER A 105 28.26 -31.90 26.03
C SER A 105 27.38 -31.45 24.88
N MET A 106 27.76 -30.34 24.25
CA MET A 106 27.16 -29.87 23.02
C MET A 106 27.65 -30.87 21.97
N GLU A 107 26.95 -31.99 21.87
CA GLU A 107 27.12 -32.91 20.75
C GLU A 107 26.99 -32.07 19.49
N PRO A 108 27.97 -32.15 18.56
CA PRO A 108 27.83 -31.51 17.28
C PRO A 108 26.51 -32.02 16.71
N MET A 109 25.53 -31.12 16.54
CA MET A 109 24.38 -31.45 15.71
C MET A 109 24.97 -31.78 14.35
N ASP A 110 24.99 -33.06 14.02
CA ASP A 110 25.20 -33.52 12.67
C ASP A 110 24.18 -32.77 11.80
N GLU A 111 24.66 -31.80 11.04
CA GLU A 111 23.92 -31.02 10.04
C GLU A 111 23.58 -31.90 8.81
N ASP A 112 23.34 -33.18 9.04
CA ASP A 112 22.96 -34.15 8.03
C ASP A 112 21.46 -34.43 8.21
N GLU A 113 20.64 -33.68 7.49
CA GLU A 113 19.67 -34.25 6.54
C GLU A 113 18.64 -33.20 6.08
N HIS A 114 18.77 -32.85 4.80
CA HIS A 114 17.64 -32.79 3.87
C HIS A 114 16.46 -31.86 4.21
N TYR A 115 16.71 -30.56 4.39
CA TYR A 115 15.75 -29.55 3.93
C TYR A 115 15.81 -29.36 2.39
N GLN A 116 15.69 -30.47 1.65
CA GLN A 116 15.48 -30.49 0.19
C GLN A 116 14.00 -30.62 -0.18
N GLY A 117 13.09 -30.40 0.78
CA GLY A 117 11.68 -30.13 0.53
C GLY A 117 11.47 -28.70 0.03
N GLY A 118 12.28 -28.26 -0.95
CA GLY A 118 12.11 -26.98 -1.61
C GLY A 118 10.81 -27.00 -2.40
N HIS A 119 9.70 -26.64 -1.76
CA HIS A 119 8.47 -26.27 -2.45
C HIS A 119 8.91 -25.33 -3.57
N LYS A 120 8.83 -25.77 -4.83
CA LYS A 120 9.01 -24.90 -6.00
C LYS A 120 7.87 -23.89 -5.97
N ILE A 121 8.01 -22.87 -5.13
CA ILE A 121 7.14 -21.70 -5.11
C ILE A 121 7.18 -21.19 -6.55
N ASN A 122 6.01 -21.05 -7.15
CA ASN A 122 5.82 -20.84 -8.57
C ASN A 122 6.39 -19.46 -8.99
N SER A 123 7.73 -19.38 -9.10
CA SER A 123 8.52 -18.16 -9.21
C SER A 123 8.26 -17.41 -10.52
N GLY A 124 7.62 -18.06 -11.49
CA GLY A 124 7.24 -17.45 -12.76
C GLY A 124 6.15 -16.39 -12.61
N ARG A 125 5.22 -16.53 -11.65
CA ARG A 125 4.12 -15.56 -11.46
C ARG A 125 4.60 -14.26 -10.82
N SER A 126 5.53 -14.32 -9.86
CA SER A 126 6.05 -13.14 -9.18
C SER A 126 6.96 -12.27 -10.05
N ARG A 127 7.70 -12.85 -11.01
CA ARG A 127 8.55 -12.07 -11.92
C ARG A 127 7.75 -11.10 -12.78
N LYS A 128 6.62 -11.56 -13.34
CA LYS A 128 5.74 -10.69 -14.12
C LYS A 128 5.20 -9.54 -13.28
N PHE A 129 4.78 -9.79 -12.03
CA PHE A 129 4.29 -8.71 -11.16
C PHE A 129 5.37 -7.65 -10.87
N LEU A 130 6.62 -8.07 -10.65
CA LEU A 130 7.74 -7.15 -10.42
C LEU A 130 8.02 -6.25 -11.63
N GLU A 131 7.77 -6.70 -12.87
CA GLU A 131 7.92 -5.88 -14.08
C GLU A 131 6.88 -4.72 -14.14
N TRP A 132 5.71 -4.87 -13.51
CA TRP A 132 4.68 -3.82 -13.48
C TRP A 132 4.87 -2.78 -12.38
N LEU A 133 5.66 -3.10 -11.34
CA LEU A 133 5.86 -2.19 -10.19
C LEU A 133 6.37 -0.80 -10.58
N PRO A 134 7.40 -0.64 -11.45
CA PRO A 134 7.90 0.69 -11.81
C PRO A 134 6.84 1.55 -12.50
N THR A 135 6.01 0.94 -13.34
CA THR A 135 4.93 1.64 -14.05
C THR A 135 3.86 2.14 -13.09
N ILE A 136 3.46 1.31 -12.12
CA ILE A 136 2.48 1.70 -11.10
C ILE A 136 3.03 2.83 -10.24
N MET A 137 4.29 2.72 -9.78
CA MET A 137 4.93 3.74 -8.95
C MET A 137 5.06 5.07 -9.69
N THR A 138 5.36 5.03 -10.99
CA THR A 138 5.39 6.23 -11.84
C THR A 138 4.01 6.85 -11.95
N GLY A 139 2.96 6.05 -12.15
CA GLY A 139 1.58 6.52 -12.20
C GLY A 139 1.13 7.21 -10.90
N VAL A 140 1.42 6.60 -9.74
CA VAL A 140 1.12 7.18 -8.42
C VAL A 140 1.89 8.49 -8.22
N SER A 141 3.17 8.53 -8.59
CA SER A 141 3.98 9.75 -8.47
C SER A 141 3.46 10.91 -9.33
N LEU A 142 3.02 10.63 -10.57
CA LEU A 142 2.40 11.63 -11.43
C LEU A 142 1.08 12.15 -10.85
N PHE A 143 0.31 11.25 -10.25
CA PHE A 143 -0.95 11.59 -9.61
C PHE A 143 -0.75 12.53 -8.40
N ASP A 144 0.19 12.21 -7.51
CA ASP A 144 0.56 13.06 -6.37
C ASP A 144 1.11 14.41 -6.82
N THR A 145 1.95 14.42 -7.86
CA THR A 145 2.51 15.64 -8.43
C THR A 145 1.41 16.53 -9.01
N SER A 146 0.41 15.96 -9.68
CA SER A 146 -0.71 16.72 -10.23
C SER A 146 -1.55 17.37 -9.13
N LEU A 147 -1.77 16.67 -8.02
CA LEU A 147 -2.49 17.18 -6.85
C LEU A 147 -1.69 18.29 -6.14
N LEU A 148 -0.37 18.12 -6.03
CA LEU A 148 0.53 19.14 -5.47
C LEU A 148 0.50 20.43 -6.32
N VAL A 149 0.61 20.30 -7.64
CA VAL A 149 0.54 21.45 -8.56
C VAL A 149 -0.82 22.16 -8.45
N ALA A 150 -1.92 21.41 -8.40
CA ALA A 150 -3.25 21.98 -8.21
C ALA A 150 -3.39 22.73 -6.87
N THR A 151 -2.84 22.16 -5.80
CA THR A 151 -2.83 22.77 -4.46
C THR A 151 -2.06 24.10 -4.45
N ILE A 152 -0.87 24.13 -5.05
CA ILE A 152 -0.05 25.34 -5.15
C ILE A 152 -0.77 26.42 -5.97
N ARG A 153 -1.39 26.03 -7.09
CA ARG A 153 -2.11 26.96 -7.98
C ARG A 153 -3.41 27.47 -7.39
N GLY A 154 -4.08 26.69 -6.54
CA GLY A 154 -5.32 27.09 -5.88
C GLY A 154 -5.12 27.90 -4.59
N PHE A 155 -3.88 28.10 -4.14
CA PHE A 155 -3.61 28.79 -2.90
C PHE A 155 -4.04 30.28 -2.98
N GLY A 156 -4.86 30.71 -2.03
CA GLY A 156 -5.36 32.09 -1.95
C GLY A 156 -6.60 32.40 -2.80
N ILE A 157 -7.14 31.42 -3.54
CA ILE A 157 -8.42 31.57 -4.24
C ILE A 157 -9.55 31.17 -3.27
N PRO A 158 -10.51 32.05 -2.97
CA PRO A 158 -11.64 31.70 -2.12
C PRO A 158 -12.57 30.72 -2.86
N CYS A 159 -12.81 29.56 -2.27
CA CYS A 159 -13.86 28.62 -2.67
C CYS A 159 -14.82 28.41 -1.50
N ASP A 160 -16.10 28.16 -1.78
CA ASP A 160 -17.15 27.97 -0.76
C ASP A 160 -16.91 26.74 0.12
N VAL A 161 -16.13 25.78 -0.38
CA VAL A 161 -15.82 24.52 0.30
C VAL A 161 -14.30 24.39 0.38
N PRO A 162 -13.73 23.89 1.50
CA PRO A 162 -12.29 23.83 1.70
C PRO A 162 -11.62 22.69 0.89
N LEU A 163 -11.77 22.68 -0.45
CA LEU A 163 -11.11 21.71 -1.33
C LEU A 163 -9.58 21.79 -1.23
N LEU A 164 -9.02 22.97 -0.90
CA LEU A 164 -7.60 23.11 -0.64
C LEU A 164 -7.18 22.29 0.60
N ALA A 165 -7.96 22.33 1.68
CA ALA A 165 -7.70 21.50 2.86
C ALA A 165 -7.84 20.02 2.51
N TRP A 166 -8.82 19.67 1.66
CA TRP A 166 -8.95 18.32 1.11
C TRP A 166 -7.67 17.82 0.45
N ALA A 167 -7.12 18.63 -0.46
CA ALA A 167 -5.92 18.27 -1.21
C ALA A 167 -4.67 18.18 -0.31
N ILE A 168 -4.52 19.10 0.65
CA ILE A 168 -3.40 19.09 1.61
C ILE A 168 -3.43 17.82 2.46
N VAL A 169 -4.59 17.46 3.02
CA VAL A 169 -4.70 16.24 3.83
C VAL A 169 -4.54 15.00 2.96
N GLY A 170 -5.01 15.02 1.71
CA GLY A 170 -4.76 13.94 0.74
C GLY A 170 -3.27 13.71 0.49
N LEU A 171 -2.49 14.78 0.32
CA LEU A 171 -1.02 14.71 0.20
C LEU A 171 -0.36 14.19 1.49
N LEU A 172 -0.88 14.58 2.66
CA LEU A 172 -0.40 14.10 3.97
C LEU A 172 -0.81 12.65 4.27
N LEU A 173 -1.88 12.14 3.67
CA LEU A 173 -2.29 10.73 3.79
C LEU A 173 -1.49 9.81 2.86
N GLY A 174 -0.88 10.32 1.79
CA GLY A 174 -0.07 9.52 0.88
C GLY A 174 1.33 9.20 1.45
N TRP A 175 2.24 10.16 1.33
CA TRP A 175 3.67 9.93 1.59
C TRP A 175 4.02 9.67 3.08
N PRO A 176 3.50 10.45 4.05
CA PRO A 176 3.78 10.22 5.47
C PRO A 176 3.22 8.89 5.99
N ALA A 177 2.06 8.46 5.49
CA ALA A 177 1.39 7.25 5.97
C ALA A 177 2.24 5.99 5.71
N THR A 178 2.88 5.90 4.53
CA THR A 178 3.77 4.77 4.22
C THR A 178 4.97 4.73 5.16
N PHE A 179 5.56 5.89 5.47
CA PHE A 179 6.66 5.98 6.43
C PHE A 179 6.20 5.57 7.84
N LEU A 180 4.99 5.98 8.24
CA LEU A 180 4.41 5.67 9.54
C LEU A 180 4.19 4.15 9.70
N VAL A 181 3.61 3.49 8.69
CA VAL A 181 3.44 2.02 8.68
C VAL A 181 4.79 1.30 8.73
N TYR A 182 5.78 1.78 7.97
CA TYR A 182 7.12 1.21 7.97
C TYR A 182 7.80 1.33 9.34
N SER A 183 7.74 2.51 9.97
CA SER A 183 8.32 2.76 11.29
C SER A 183 7.64 1.89 12.34
N TYR A 184 6.31 1.86 12.36
CA TYR A 184 5.54 1.10 13.35
C TYR A 184 5.75 -0.42 13.21
N GLY A 185 5.88 -0.92 11.98
CA GLY A 185 6.15 -2.33 11.73
C GLY A 185 7.52 -2.81 12.21
N ARG A 186 8.48 -1.90 12.39
CA ARG A 186 9.79 -2.23 13.00
C ARG A 186 9.71 -2.41 14.51
N GLU A 187 8.77 -1.75 15.18
CA GLU A 187 8.66 -1.73 16.65
C GLU A 187 7.68 -2.78 17.16
N GLU A 188 6.46 -2.83 16.61
CA GLU A 188 5.33 -3.64 17.10
C GLU A 188 5.14 -4.96 16.30
N GLY A 189 6.01 -5.18 15.32
CA GLY A 189 5.96 -6.33 14.42
C GLY A 189 4.78 -6.29 13.44
N PHE A 190 4.58 -7.42 12.75
CA PHE A 190 3.65 -7.51 11.61
C PHE A 190 2.20 -7.22 11.97
N LYS A 191 1.71 -7.70 13.13
CA LYS A 191 0.31 -7.53 13.53
C LYS A 191 -0.04 -6.06 13.75
N GLY A 192 0.85 -5.30 14.40
CA GLY A 192 0.67 -3.87 14.63
C GLY A 192 0.66 -3.09 13.32
N ALA A 193 1.64 -3.34 12.44
CA ALA A 193 1.70 -2.73 11.11
C ALA A 193 0.43 -2.97 10.30
N PHE A 194 -0.08 -4.20 10.32
CA PHE A 194 -1.28 -4.58 9.59
C PHE A 194 -2.54 -3.85 10.09
N ILE A 195 -2.73 -3.76 11.41
CA ILE A 195 -3.88 -3.02 11.97
C ILE A 195 -3.80 -1.53 11.61
N LEU A 196 -2.60 -0.95 11.72
CA LEU A 196 -2.36 0.45 11.38
C LEU A 196 -2.63 0.73 9.90
N GLU A 197 -2.16 -0.16 9.01
CA GLU A 197 -2.43 -0.08 7.57
C GLU A 197 -3.94 -0.13 7.27
N LEU A 198 -4.68 -1.00 7.97
CA LEU A 198 -6.12 -1.13 7.83
C LEU A 198 -6.87 0.12 8.31
N LEU A 199 -6.43 0.74 9.42
CA LEU A 199 -6.98 2.01 9.91
C LEU A 199 -6.68 3.18 8.96
N LEU A 200 -5.46 3.27 8.43
CA LEU A 200 -5.09 4.28 7.44
C LEU A 200 -5.89 4.12 6.14
N LEU A 201 -6.13 2.88 5.72
CA LEU A 201 -6.96 2.59 4.56
C LEU A 201 -8.41 3.04 4.79
N ALA A 202 -8.99 2.72 5.95
CA ALA A 202 -10.35 3.14 6.32
C ALA A 202 -10.47 4.67 6.40
N GLY A 203 -9.51 5.34 7.04
CA GLY A 203 -9.46 6.79 7.13
C GLY A 203 -9.33 7.45 5.74
N SER A 204 -8.50 6.88 4.86
CA SER A 204 -8.35 7.34 3.48
C SER A 204 -9.65 7.19 2.69
N PHE A 205 -10.37 6.07 2.87
CA PHE A 205 -11.66 5.85 2.23
C PHE A 205 -12.71 6.89 2.68
N CYS A 206 -12.83 7.13 3.99
CA CYS A 206 -13.69 8.19 4.51
C CYS A 206 -13.34 9.56 3.94
N TRP A 207 -12.03 9.89 3.85
CA TRP A 207 -11.57 11.16 3.29
C TRP A 207 -11.92 11.32 1.80
N LEU A 208 -11.81 10.25 1.01
CA LEU A 208 -12.22 10.24 -0.40
C LEU A 208 -13.74 10.46 -0.54
N CYS A 209 -14.56 9.84 0.31
CA CYS A 209 -16.01 10.06 0.32
C CYS A 209 -16.36 11.52 0.66
N THR A 210 -15.71 12.10 1.68
CA THR A 210 -15.87 13.52 2.02
C THR A 210 -15.51 14.43 0.84
N GLY A 211 -14.41 14.13 0.14
CA GLY A 211 -14.00 14.86 -1.06
C GLY A 211 -15.05 14.86 -2.16
N LEU A 212 -15.68 13.70 -2.40
CA LEU A 212 -16.73 13.58 -3.41
C LEU A 212 -17.96 14.42 -3.05
N VAL A 213 -18.38 14.44 -1.78
CA VAL A 213 -19.46 15.31 -1.30
C VAL A 213 -19.11 16.78 -1.53
N TRP A 214 -17.91 17.20 -1.12
CA TRP A 214 -17.43 18.58 -1.24
C TRP A 214 -17.37 19.06 -2.69
N VAL A 215 -16.84 18.25 -3.59
CA VAL A 215 -16.80 18.56 -5.03
C VAL A 215 -18.21 18.78 -5.58
N ASN A 216 -19.15 17.89 -5.25
CA ASN A 216 -20.54 17.98 -5.71
C ASN A 216 -21.27 19.22 -5.17
N THR A 217 -20.92 19.68 -3.97
CA THR A 217 -21.52 20.89 -3.37
C THR A 217 -20.87 22.20 -3.84
N SER A 218 -19.68 22.14 -4.47
CA SER A 218 -18.85 23.32 -4.76
C SER A 218 -19.09 23.95 -6.15
N ILE A 219 -20.31 24.45 -6.39
CA ILE A 219 -20.70 25.02 -7.69
C ILE A 219 -19.85 26.24 -8.06
N THR A 220 -19.47 27.10 -7.11
CA THR A 220 -18.67 28.32 -7.39
C THR A 220 -17.19 28.04 -7.62
N CYS A 221 -16.67 26.92 -7.10
CA CYS A 221 -15.26 26.57 -7.20
C CYS A 221 -14.91 26.09 -8.63
N ILE A 222 -15.92 25.63 -9.40
CA ILE A 222 -15.74 25.26 -10.81
C ILE A 222 -15.35 26.46 -11.68
N ASP A 223 -15.89 27.65 -11.37
CA ASP A 223 -15.67 28.86 -12.16
C ASP A 223 -14.41 29.62 -11.71
N THR A 224 -14.13 29.62 -10.40
CA THR A 224 -13.00 30.35 -9.82
C THR A 224 -11.68 29.60 -9.90
N SER A 225 -11.70 28.28 -9.69
CA SER A 225 -10.51 27.42 -9.70
C SER A 225 -10.79 26.07 -10.34
N PRO A 226 -11.08 26.04 -11.66
CA PRO A 226 -11.45 24.82 -12.38
C PRO A 226 -10.37 23.74 -12.26
N LEU A 227 -9.09 24.12 -12.24
CA LEU A 227 -7.99 23.16 -12.16
C LEU A 227 -7.98 22.41 -10.83
N LEU A 228 -8.25 23.11 -9.71
CA LEU A 228 -8.33 22.48 -8.40
C LEU A 228 -9.58 21.61 -8.27
N TRP A 229 -10.73 22.10 -8.75
CA TRP A 229 -11.97 21.32 -8.76
C TRP A 229 -11.84 20.03 -9.57
N TRP A 230 -11.34 20.10 -10.81
CA TRP A 230 -11.18 18.94 -11.69
C TRP A 230 -10.18 17.92 -11.17
N THR A 231 -9.06 18.37 -10.61
CA THR A 231 -8.05 17.45 -10.07
C THR A 231 -8.56 16.70 -8.85
N VAL A 232 -9.25 17.38 -7.93
CA VAL A 232 -9.90 16.75 -6.77
C VAL A 232 -11.00 15.78 -7.22
N PHE A 233 -11.82 16.15 -8.20
CA PHE A 233 -12.86 15.28 -8.76
C PHE A 233 -12.29 14.01 -9.38
N VAL A 234 -11.37 14.16 -10.35
CA VAL A 234 -10.74 13.04 -11.07
C VAL A 234 -9.97 12.16 -10.09
N ASN A 235 -9.27 12.75 -9.12
CA ASN A 235 -8.58 11.99 -8.08
C ASN A 235 -9.57 11.14 -7.27
N SER A 236 -10.64 11.75 -6.75
CA SER A 236 -11.63 11.05 -5.93
C SER A 236 -12.27 9.88 -6.68
N ILE A 237 -12.72 10.10 -7.92
CA ILE A 237 -13.36 9.06 -8.75
C ILE A 237 -12.37 7.94 -9.11
N THR A 238 -11.15 8.30 -9.50
CA THR A 238 -10.12 7.31 -9.88
C THR A 238 -9.73 6.45 -8.68
N SER A 239 -9.49 7.07 -7.53
CA SER A 239 -9.11 6.38 -6.29
C SER A 239 -10.23 5.47 -5.78
N LEU A 240 -11.49 5.91 -5.80
CA LEU A 240 -12.64 5.07 -5.44
C LEU A 240 -12.81 3.88 -6.39
N SER A 241 -12.61 4.09 -7.70
CA SER A 241 -12.71 3.04 -8.71
C SER A 241 -11.62 1.96 -8.53
N ILE A 242 -10.37 2.38 -8.32
CA ILE A 242 -9.25 1.49 -8.07
C ILE A 242 -9.47 0.71 -6.77
N THR A 243 -9.85 1.40 -5.70
CA THR A 243 -10.09 0.77 -4.38
C THR A 243 -11.20 -0.26 -4.46
N SER A 244 -12.34 0.08 -5.09
CA SER A 244 -13.46 -0.85 -5.31
C SER A 244 -13.04 -2.09 -6.11
N THR A 245 -12.24 -1.88 -7.16
CA THR A 245 -11.72 -2.99 -7.98
C THR A 245 -10.81 -3.92 -7.17
N ILE A 246 -9.90 -3.36 -6.38
CA ILE A 246 -8.99 -4.15 -5.52
C ILE A 246 -9.79 -4.95 -4.48
N MET A 247 -10.74 -4.31 -3.80
CA MET A 247 -11.60 -4.98 -2.82
C MET A 247 -12.40 -6.12 -3.46
N PHE A 248 -13.00 -5.88 -4.62
CA PHE A 248 -13.72 -6.90 -5.37
C PHE A 248 -12.81 -8.08 -5.75
N CYS A 249 -11.63 -7.81 -6.30
CA CYS A 249 -10.64 -8.84 -6.62
C CYS A 249 -10.22 -9.64 -5.39
N MET A 250 -9.96 -8.98 -4.26
CA MET A 250 -9.63 -9.65 -3.00
C MET A 250 -10.74 -10.60 -2.58
N VAL A 251 -11.99 -10.12 -2.49
CA VAL A 251 -13.15 -10.96 -2.12
C VAL A 251 -13.29 -12.17 -3.03
N VAL A 252 -13.21 -11.98 -4.36
CA VAL A 252 -13.28 -13.09 -5.33
C VAL A 252 -12.14 -14.09 -5.11
N THR A 253 -10.91 -13.63 -4.93
CA THR A 253 -9.77 -14.53 -4.68
C THR A 253 -9.88 -15.29 -3.37
N THR A 254 -10.43 -14.66 -2.32
CA THR A 254 -10.70 -15.32 -1.04
C THR A 254 -11.76 -16.40 -1.20
N VAL A 255 -12.88 -16.11 -1.88
CA VAL A 255 -13.94 -17.09 -2.14
C VAL A 255 -13.40 -18.28 -2.94
N ILE A 256 -12.65 -18.03 -4.01
CA ILE A 256 -12.01 -19.10 -4.81
C ILE A 256 -11.07 -19.94 -3.93
N SER A 257 -10.26 -19.30 -3.08
CA SER A 257 -9.34 -20.01 -2.19
C SER A 257 -10.08 -20.87 -1.15
N LEU A 258 -11.23 -20.43 -0.65
CA LEU A 258 -12.07 -21.22 0.26
C LEU A 258 -12.73 -22.40 -0.46
N LEU A 259 -13.23 -22.20 -1.68
CA LEU A 259 -13.89 -23.24 -2.47
C LEU A 259 -12.92 -24.35 -2.92
N PHE A 260 -11.70 -23.99 -3.33
CA PHE A 260 -10.72 -24.95 -3.85
C PHE A 260 -9.68 -25.40 -2.81
N GLY A 261 -9.43 -24.61 -1.75
CA GLY A 261 -8.42 -24.92 -0.72
C GLY A 261 -8.89 -25.91 0.35
N GLY A 262 -10.20 -26.12 0.52
CA GLY A 262 -10.75 -27.02 1.54
C GLY A 262 -10.66 -28.53 1.24
N GLY A 263 -10.24 -28.93 0.04
CA GLY A 263 -10.31 -30.33 -0.42
C GLY A 263 -9.13 -31.24 -0.06
N GLY A 264 -8.07 -30.75 0.58
CA GLY A 264 -6.79 -31.46 0.72
C GLY A 264 -6.58 -32.31 1.99
N GLY A 265 -7.57 -32.43 2.87
CA GLY A 265 -7.40 -33.04 4.21
C GLY A 265 -7.60 -34.56 4.30
N GLY A 266 -7.89 -35.26 3.20
CA GLY A 266 -8.47 -36.61 3.24
C GLY A 266 -7.56 -37.80 2.92
N GLY A 267 -6.23 -37.70 3.09
CA GLY A 267 -5.30 -38.72 2.57
C GLY A 267 -4.15 -39.11 3.50
N ARG A 268 -4.45 -39.43 4.76
CA ARG A 268 -3.55 -40.22 5.63
C ARG A 268 -4.38 -41.25 6.39
N GLN A 269 -4.63 -42.38 5.74
CA GLN A 269 -4.89 -43.68 6.38
C GLN A 269 -4.07 -44.73 5.66
#